data_AF-A0A8S3K6X1-F1
#
_entry.id   AF-A0A8S3K6X1-F1
#
_cell.length_a   1.000
_cell.length_b   1.000
_cell.length_c   1.000
_cell.angle_alpha   90.00
_cell.angle_beta   90.00
_cell.angle_gamma   90.00
#
_symmetry.space_group_name_H-M   'P 1'
#
loop_
_entity.id
_entity.type
_entity.pdbx_description
1 polymer ?
#
loop_
_entity_poly.entity_id
_entity_poly.type
_entity_poly.pdbx_seq_one_letter_code
_entity_poly.pdbx_strand_id
1 'polypeptide(L)'
;MMFLLYETGLRIVIHTANLILQDWKQKTQGIWISPICPKMNDDRESKTNFKKDLLEYIERYRARPLQFWQKTISEHDFNSI
;
A
#
# COMPACT_ATOMS: atom_id res chain seq x y z
N MET A 1 -4.36 -0.68 -7.38
CA MET A 1 -3.58 -0.64 -6.12
C MET A 1 -4.15 -1.68 -5.17
N MET A 2 -3.29 -2.45 -4.53
CA MET A 2 -3.69 -3.51 -3.59
C MET A 2 -2.98 -3.30 -2.24
N PHE A 3 -3.74 -3.46 -1.15
CA PHE A 3 -3.21 -3.59 0.19
C PHE A 3 -3.33 -5.06 0.60
N LEU A 4 -2.18 -5.69 0.88
CA LEU A 4 -2.10 -7.10 1.19
C LEU A 4 -1.57 -7.24 2.61
N LEU A 5 -2.48 -7.53 3.55
CA LEU A 5 -2.15 -7.73 4.96
C LEU A 5 -1.90 -9.21 5.23
N TYR A 6 -0.74 -9.53 5.79
CA TYR A 6 -0.31 -10.87 6.17
C TYR A 6 -0.01 -10.92 7.66
N GLU A 7 0.16 -12.13 8.20
CA GLU A 7 0.68 -12.31 9.57
C GLU A 7 2.08 -11.71 9.75
N THR A 8 2.89 -11.71 8.69
CA THR A 8 4.27 -11.20 8.71
C THR A 8 4.39 -9.69 8.44
N GLY A 9 3.30 -9.00 8.07
CA GLY A 9 3.31 -7.57 7.76
C GLY A 9 2.40 -7.17 6.60
N LEU A 10 2.59 -5.95 6.09
CA LEU A 10 1.80 -5.33 5.03
C LEU A 10 2.62 -5.22 3.74
N ARG A 11 1.98 -5.43 2.59
CA ARG A 11 2.56 -5.14 1.27
C ARG A 11 1.62 -4.27 0.44
N ILE A 12 2.22 -3.37 -0.33
CA ILE A 12 1.52 -2.49 -1.25
C ILE A 12 1.95 -2.84 -2.67
N VAL A 13 0.95 -2.99 -3.54
CA VAL A 13 1.15 -3.19 -4.97
C VAL A 13 0.46 -2.06 -5.73
N ILE A 14 1.24 -1.28 -6.47
CA ILE A 14 0.71 -0.27 -7.39
C ILE A 14 0.93 -0.81 -8.80
N HIS A 15 -0.16 -1.00 -9.54
CA HIS A 15 -0.15 -1.60 -10.86
C HIS A 15 -1.13 -0.87 -11.79
N THR A 16 -0.93 -1.04 -13.10
CA THR A 16 -1.74 -0.37 -14.14
C THR A 16 -2.90 -1.23 -14.65
N ALA A 17 -2.89 -2.54 -14.40
CA ALA A 17 -3.91 -3.47 -14.90
C ALA A 17 -5.24 -3.40 -14.11
N ASN A 18 -6.39 -3.42 -14.80
CA ASN A 18 -7.68 -3.70 -14.18
C ASN A 18 -7.77 -5.17 -13.71
N LEU A 19 -8.70 -5.48 -12.80
CA LEU A 19 -8.91 -6.84 -12.28
C LEU A 19 -9.78 -7.71 -13.22
N ILE A 20 -9.43 -7.76 -14.51
CA ILE A 20 -10.12 -8.57 -15.53
C ILE A 20 -9.11 -9.30 -16.40
N LEU A 21 -9.46 -10.51 -16.85
CA LEU A 21 -8.55 -11.42 -17.55
C LEU A 21 -7.80 -10.77 -18.74
N GLN A 22 -8.46 -9.90 -19.50
CA GLN A 22 -7.88 -9.27 -20.68
C GLN A 22 -6.66 -8.38 -20.34
N ASP A 23 -6.69 -7.72 -19.19
CA ASP A 23 -5.64 -6.79 -18.79
C ASP A 23 -4.35 -7.48 -18.32
N TRP A 24 -4.42 -8.78 -18.00
CA TRP A 24 -3.29 -9.60 -17.56
C TRP A 24 -2.77 -10.57 -18.65
N LYS A 25 -3.21 -10.39 -19.90
CA LYS A 25 -2.80 -11.21 -21.05
C LYS A 25 -1.85 -10.47 -21.98
N GLN A 26 -2.37 -9.93 -23.08
CA GLN A 26 -1.59 -9.38 -24.19
C GLN A 26 -1.53 -7.85 -24.13
N LYS A 27 -1.19 -7.31 -22.95
CA LYS A 27 -0.96 -5.88 -22.75
C LYS A 27 0.36 -5.69 -22.01
N THR A 28 1.09 -4.64 -22.35
CA THR A 28 2.22 -4.17 -21.55
C THR A 28 1.66 -3.48 -20.31
N GLN A 29 1.94 -4.02 -19.13
CA GLN A 29 1.49 -3.48 -17.84
C GLN A 29 2.68 -3.27 -16.92
N GLY A 30 2.57 -2.28 -16.03
CA GLY A 30 3.55 -2.01 -14.98
C GLY A 30 3.07 -2.50 -13.63
N ILE A 31 3.99 -3.02 -12.83
CA ILE A 31 3.76 -3.39 -11.43
C ILE A 31 4.95 -2.91 -10.61
N TRP A 32 4.66 -2.07 -9.62
CA TRP A 32 5.58 -1.77 -8.52
C TRP A 32 5.13 -2.54 -7.28
N ILE A 33 6.08 -3.22 -6.64
CA ILE A 33 5.86 -4.08 -5.47
C ILE A 33 6.72 -3.54 -4.34
N SER A 34 6.10 -3.10 -3.25
CA SER A 34 6.83 -2.69 -2.05
C SER A 34 7.52 -3.89 -1.37
N PRO A 35 8.56 -3.68 -0.55
CA PRO A 35 8.98 -4.66 0.46
C PRO A 35 7.83 -5.04 1.40
N ILE A 36 8.04 -6.06 2.23
CA ILE A 36 7.12 -6.33 3.35
C ILE A 36 7.39 -5.29 4.43
N CYS A 37 6.40 -4.46 4.73
CA CYS A 37 6.41 -3.52 5.83
C CYS A 37 6.01 -4.27 7.10
N PRO A 38 6.90 -4.52 8.07
CA PRO A 38 6.55 -5.23 9.30
C PRO A 38 5.67 -4.36 10.20
N LYS A 39 4.86 -4.99 11.05
CA LYS A 39 4.08 -4.27 12.06
C LYS A 39 5.00 -3.76 13.17
N MET A 40 4.94 -2.48 13.49
CA MET A 40 5.70 -1.88 14.58
C MET A 40 4.86 -0.84 15.33
N ASN A 41 5.15 -0.67 16.62
CA ASN A 41 4.48 0.33 17.47
C ASN A 41 5.09 1.74 17.30
N ASP A 42 6.17 1.87 16.54
CA ASP A 42 6.92 3.10 16.35
C ASP A 42 6.63 3.67 14.95
N ASP A 43 6.45 4.99 14.87
CA ASP A 43 6.07 5.66 13.63
C ASP A 43 7.31 5.93 12.78
N ARG A 44 7.80 4.88 12.13
CA ARG A 44 8.96 4.95 11.24
C ARG A 44 8.53 5.23 9.80
N GLU A 45 9.00 6.37 9.31
CA GLU A 45 8.79 6.86 7.96
C GLU A 45 9.99 6.52 7.07
N SER A 46 9.72 6.39 5.78
CA SER A 46 10.70 6.28 4.70
C SER A 46 11.49 7.59 4.48
N LYS A 47 12.66 7.51 3.85
CA LYS A 47 13.37 8.71 3.36
C LYS A 47 12.58 9.46 2.30
N THR A 48 11.65 8.77 1.63
CA THR A 48 10.84 9.27 0.53
C THR A 48 9.50 9.86 0.97
N ASN A 49 9.18 9.82 2.27
CA ASN A 49 7.91 10.28 2.83
C ASN A 49 6.67 9.52 2.29
N PHE A 50 6.89 8.31 1.77
CA PHE A 50 5.88 7.50 1.10
C PHE A 50 4.69 7.14 2.02
N LYS A 51 4.91 6.83 3.30
CA LYS A 51 3.82 6.43 4.21
C LYS A 51 2.87 7.60 4.44
N LYS A 52 3.40 8.78 4.75
CA LYS A 52 2.62 10.02 4.89
C LYS A 52 1.85 10.36 3.61
N ASP A 53 2.49 10.32 2.46
CA ASP A 53 1.85 10.65 1.17
C ASP A 53 0.73 9.64 0.84
N LEU A 54 0.93 8.36 1.14
CA LEU A 54 -0.08 7.32 0.96
C LEU A 54 -1.26 7.49 1.92
N LEU A 55 -1.02 7.82 3.18
CA LEU A 55 -2.07 8.10 4.16
C LEU A 55 -2.91 9.28 3.72
N GLU A 56 -2.27 10.37 3.28
CA GLU A 56 -2.97 11.54 2.74
C GLU A 56 -3.81 11.17 1.51
N TYR A 57 -3.25 10.39 0.56
CA TYR A 57 -3.98 9.92 -0.62
C TYR A 57 -5.26 9.17 -0.24
N ILE A 58 -5.19 8.25 0.73
CA ILE A 58 -6.36 7.48 1.19
C ILE A 58 -7.35 8.40 1.93
N GLU A 59 -6.87 9.34 2.74
CA GLU A 59 -7.71 10.30 3.47
C GLU A 59 -8.58 11.15 2.54
N ARG A 60 -8.09 11.51 1.35
CA ARG A 60 -8.87 12.30 0.38
C ARG A 60 -10.16 11.61 -0.08
N TYR A 61 -10.27 10.29 0.01
CA TYR A 61 -11.51 9.57 -0.32
C TYR A 61 -12.63 9.78 0.70
N ARG A 62 -12.30 10.18 1.95
CA ARG A 62 -13.27 10.39 3.06
C ARG A 62 -14.23 9.21 3.27
N ALA A 63 -13.79 8.00 2.95
CA ALA A 63 -14.62 6.80 2.99
C ALA A 63 -14.38 6.01 4.28
N ARG A 64 -15.45 5.73 5.04
CA ARG A 64 -15.37 4.96 6.31
C ARG A 64 -14.69 3.60 6.16
N PRO A 65 -14.92 2.80 5.09
CA PRO A 65 -14.23 1.52 4.93
C PRO A 65 -12.70 1.62 4.85
N LEU A 66 -12.17 2.79 4.46
CA LEU A 66 -10.73 3.01 4.34
C LEU A 66 -10.06 3.35 5.69
N GLN A 67 -10.82 3.67 6.74
CA GLN A 67 -10.28 3.96 8.06
C GLN A 67 -9.52 2.76 8.66
N PHE A 68 -10.02 1.54 8.40
CA PHE A 68 -9.32 0.31 8.78
C PHE A 68 -7.93 0.25 8.12
N TRP A 69 -7.85 0.58 6.83
CA TRP A 69 -6.60 0.57 6.08
C TRP A 69 -5.66 1.70 6.48
N GLN A 70 -6.18 2.90 6.78
CA GLN A 70 -5.38 3.99 7.33
C GLN A 70 -4.72 3.62 8.65
N LYS A 71 -5.51 3.07 9.58
CA LYS A 71 -4.98 2.57 10.86
C LYS A 71 -3.95 1.47 10.64
N THR A 72 -4.27 0.50 9.78
CA THR A 72 -3.34 -0.58 9.44
C THR A 72 -2.02 -0.03 8.89
N ILE A 73 -2.05 0.88 7.91
CA ILE A 73 -0.84 1.50 7.33
C ILE A 73 -0.05 2.28 8.38
N SER A 74 -0.73 3.00 9.29
CA SER A 74 -0.05 3.73 10.37
C SER A 74 0.74 2.83 11.33
N GLU A 75 0.28 1.58 11.55
CA GLU A 75 0.91 0.59 12.44
C GLU A 75 2.06 -0.21 11.79
N HIS A 76 2.44 0.07 10.54
CA HIS A 76 3.53 -0.64 9.85
C HIS A 76 4.72 0.29 9.56
N ASP A 77 5.92 -0.31 9.51
CA ASP A 77 7.18 0.37 9.23
C ASP A 77 7.46 0.40 7.71
N PHE A 78 7.66 1.61 7.18
CA PHE A 78 7.90 1.89 5.77
C PHE A 78 9.35 2.28 5.45
N ASN A 79 10.27 2.22 6.41
CA ASN A 79 11.66 2.67 6.26
C ASN A 79 12.43 1.98 5.11
N SER A 80 11.97 0.83 4.63
CA SER A 80 12.58 0.11 3.50
C SER A 80 12.14 0.61 2.11
N ILE A 81 11.23 1.57 2.06
CA ILE A 81 10.72 2.25 0.84
C ILE A 81 11.41 3.61 0.71
#